data_AF-X0XQ07-F1
#
_entry.id   AF-X0XQ07-F1
#
_cell.length_a   1.000
_cell.length_b   1.000
_cell.length_c   1.000
_cell.angle_alpha   90.00
_cell.angle_beta   90.00
_cell.angle_gamma   90.00
#
_symmetry.space_group_name_H-M   'P 1'
#
loop_
_entity.id
_entity.type
_entity.pdbx_description
1 polymer ?
#
loop_
_entity_poly.entity_id
_entity_poly.type
_entity_poly.pdbx_seq_one_letter_code
_entity_poly.pdbx_strand_id
1 'polypeptide(L)'
;HIGLLEFLNERGVRVDESYQLDVGGGAESVNTLWKTRGLKREIKTSAVSDAVPYEFPLVSGSTDYVDFLGNSRDSFFWFKGRYFNGAPFTMDVKLNTADAPNAGAVLLDVIRGVKVASDRGLGGAIAPICAYGFKRPLERQPLAEAYKLFKEFVEG
;
A
#
# COMPACT_ATOMS: atom_id res chain seq x y z
N HIS A 1 -3.59 -4.45 -0.11
CA HIS A 1 -4.09 -4.65 -1.48
C HIS A 1 -2.97 -5.06 -2.45
N ILE A 2 -2.04 -4.15 -2.79
CA ILE A 2 -0.96 -4.39 -3.77
C ILE A 2 -0.22 -5.72 -3.55
N GLY A 3 0.29 -5.97 -2.34
CA GLY A 3 1.03 -7.22 -2.07
C GLY A 3 0.20 -8.50 -2.24
N LEU A 4 -1.12 -8.45 -2.05
CA LEU A 4 -1.98 -9.60 -2.34
C LEU A 4 -2.20 -9.78 -3.85
N LEU A 5 -2.33 -8.69 -4.61
CA LEU A 5 -2.41 -8.75 -6.08
C LEU A 5 -1.13 -9.30 -6.69
N GLU A 6 0.03 -8.80 -6.25
CA GLU A 6 1.35 -9.26 -6.68
C GLU A 6 1.52 -10.76 -6.39
N PHE A 7 1.25 -11.17 -5.15
CA PHE A 7 1.31 -12.59 -4.75
C PHE A 7 0.40 -13.49 -5.59
N LEU A 8 -0.88 -13.10 -5.79
CA LEU A 8 -1.81 -13.87 -6.60
C LEU A 8 -1.29 -14.00 -8.05
N ASN A 9 -0.83 -12.90 -8.63
CA ASN A 9 -0.29 -12.87 -9.99
C ASN A 9 0.97 -13.74 -10.13
N GLU A 10 1.90 -13.68 -9.17
CA GLU A 10 3.10 -14.54 -9.12
C GLU A 10 2.76 -16.03 -9.04
N ARG A 11 1.60 -16.38 -8.45
CA ARG A 11 1.10 -17.76 -8.40
C ARG A 11 0.31 -18.18 -9.65
N GLY A 12 0.26 -17.35 -10.69
CA GLY A 12 -0.49 -17.60 -11.92
C GLY A 12 -2.00 -17.46 -11.77
N VAL A 13 -2.46 -16.78 -10.71
CA VAL A 13 -3.88 -16.51 -10.49
C VAL A 13 -4.29 -15.25 -11.27
N ARG A 14 -5.39 -15.33 -12.02
CA ARG A 14 -5.98 -14.19 -12.72
C ARG A 14 -7.06 -13.57 -11.84
N VAL A 15 -6.88 -12.31 -11.44
CA VAL A 15 -7.90 -11.52 -10.76
C VAL A 15 -8.83 -10.92 -11.81
N ASP A 16 -10.14 -11.15 -11.65
CA ASP A 16 -11.17 -10.64 -12.54
C ASP A 16 -11.81 -9.37 -11.98
N GLU A 17 -12.01 -9.30 -10.66
CA GLU A 17 -12.60 -8.13 -9.99
C GLU A 17 -11.99 -7.99 -8.59
N SER A 18 -11.82 -6.75 -8.11
CA SER A 18 -11.40 -6.50 -6.72
C SER A 18 -11.89 -5.16 -6.20
N TYR A 19 -12.03 -5.06 -4.88
CA TYR A 19 -12.21 -3.78 -4.22
C TYR A 19 -11.47 -3.69 -2.89
N GLN A 20 -11.17 -2.45 -2.49
CA GLN A 20 -10.73 -2.07 -1.15
C GLN A 20 -11.67 -1.02 -0.58
N LEU A 21 -12.19 -1.29 0.62
CA LEU A 21 -12.97 -0.35 1.42
C LEU A 21 -12.28 -0.14 2.76
N ASP A 22 -12.08 1.12 3.16
CA ASP A 22 -11.54 1.48 4.45
C ASP A 22 -12.61 2.16 5.31
N VAL A 23 -12.62 1.89 6.61
CA VAL A 23 -13.49 2.55 7.59
C VAL A 23 -12.63 2.91 8.80
N GLY A 24 -12.68 4.16 9.26
CA GLY A 24 -11.93 4.57 10.45
C GLY A 24 -12.64 5.63 11.28
N GLY A 25 -12.26 5.73 12.56
CA GLY A 25 -12.85 6.72 13.49
C GLY A 25 -11.93 7.89 13.82
N GLY A 26 -10.76 7.96 13.19
CA GLY A 26 -9.74 8.96 13.49
C GLY A 26 -9.97 10.27 12.75
N ALA A 27 -9.31 11.33 13.22
CA ALA A 27 -9.27 12.61 12.52
C ALA A 27 -8.66 12.50 11.09
N GLU A 28 -7.84 11.48 10.84
CA GLU A 28 -7.32 11.14 9.51
C GLU A 28 -8.43 10.66 8.57
N SER A 29 -9.32 9.79 9.05
CA SER A 29 -10.45 9.24 8.28
C SER A 29 -11.46 10.32 7.94
N VAL A 30 -11.70 11.22 8.90
CA VAL A 30 -12.38 12.49 8.72
C VAL A 30 -11.76 13.22 7.53
N ASN A 31 -10.52 13.70 7.64
CA ASN A 31 -9.84 14.45 6.59
C ASN A 31 -9.82 13.76 5.21
N THR A 32 -9.74 12.43 5.18
CA THR A 32 -9.79 11.64 3.95
C THR A 32 -11.18 11.69 3.32
N LEU A 33 -12.28 11.51 4.07
CA LEU A 33 -13.65 11.61 3.57
C LEU A 33 -13.93 12.91 2.80
N TRP A 34 -13.56 14.07 3.36
CA TRP A 34 -13.75 15.37 2.68
C TRP A 34 -12.93 15.48 1.38
N LYS A 35 -11.80 14.77 1.28
CA LYS A 35 -10.89 14.79 0.13
C LYS A 35 -11.19 13.71 -0.93
N THR A 36 -11.99 12.69 -0.61
CA THR A 36 -12.27 11.54 -1.50
C THR A 36 -13.23 11.85 -2.66
N ARG A 37 -13.82 13.06 -2.73
CA ARG A 37 -14.81 13.40 -3.78
C ARG A 37 -14.28 13.64 -5.20
N GLY A 38 -12.97 13.58 -5.47
CA GLY A 38 -12.50 13.74 -6.87
C GLY A 38 -11.11 13.20 -7.16
N LEU A 39 -10.07 13.77 -6.54
CA LEU A 39 -8.67 13.56 -7.00
C LEU A 39 -7.96 12.32 -6.47
N LYS A 40 -8.30 11.83 -5.27
CA LYS A 40 -7.56 10.70 -4.65
C LYS A 40 -7.95 9.32 -5.21
N ARG A 41 -9.13 9.19 -5.81
CA ARG A 41 -9.67 7.90 -6.27
C ARG A 41 -8.95 7.40 -7.52
N GLU A 42 -8.77 8.26 -8.53
CA GLU A 42 -8.03 7.91 -9.75
C GLU A 42 -6.57 7.54 -9.45
N ILE A 43 -5.89 8.32 -8.60
CA ILE A 43 -4.47 8.10 -8.24
C ILE A 43 -4.27 6.79 -7.46
N LYS A 44 -5.22 6.42 -6.58
CA LYS A 44 -5.13 5.15 -5.83
C LYS A 44 -5.42 3.96 -6.74
N THR A 45 -6.37 4.09 -7.66
CA THR A 45 -6.70 3.02 -8.60
C THR A 45 -5.54 2.75 -9.56
N SER A 46 -4.88 3.77 -10.12
CA SER A 46 -3.74 3.56 -11.02
C SER A 46 -2.56 2.84 -10.35
N ALA A 47 -2.17 3.27 -9.15
CA ALA A 47 -1.05 2.64 -8.43
C ALA A 47 -1.29 1.18 -8.07
N VAL A 48 -2.55 0.80 -7.84
CA VAL A 48 -2.95 -0.57 -7.52
C VAL A 48 -3.14 -1.42 -8.77
N SER A 49 -3.61 -0.84 -9.88
CA SER A 49 -3.68 -1.52 -11.18
C SER A 49 -2.29 -1.89 -11.72
N ASP A 50 -1.28 -1.04 -11.49
CA ASP A 50 0.12 -1.31 -11.88
C ASP A 50 0.76 -2.52 -11.16
N ALA A 51 0.07 -3.11 -10.17
CA ALA A 51 0.54 -4.30 -9.46
C ALA A 51 0.47 -5.58 -10.32
N VAL A 52 -0.31 -5.59 -11.40
CA VAL A 52 -0.47 -6.74 -12.29
C VAL A 52 -0.37 -6.31 -13.76
N PRO A 53 0.11 -7.17 -14.68
CA PRO A 53 0.37 -6.78 -16.07
C PRO A 53 -0.90 -6.73 -16.94
N TYR A 54 -2.07 -6.52 -16.35
CA TYR A 54 -3.37 -6.53 -17.04
C TYR A 54 -4.41 -5.66 -16.35
N GLU A 55 -5.37 -5.17 -17.14
CA GLU A 55 -6.51 -4.43 -16.61
C GLU A 55 -7.60 -5.36 -16.07
N PHE A 56 -8.25 -4.91 -15.00
CA PHE A 56 -9.42 -5.55 -14.41
C PHE A 56 -10.22 -4.50 -13.61
N PRO A 57 -11.55 -4.67 -13.44
CA PRO A 57 -12.36 -3.85 -12.57
C PRO A 57 -11.83 -3.78 -11.13
N LEU A 58 -11.42 -2.58 -10.72
CA LEU A 58 -10.86 -2.30 -9.40
C LEU A 58 -11.50 -1.06 -8.78
N VAL A 59 -12.06 -1.21 -7.58
CA VAL A 59 -12.49 -0.08 -6.74
C VAL A 59 -11.52 0.07 -5.58
N SER A 60 -10.78 1.17 -5.54
CA SER A 60 -9.86 1.45 -4.43
C SER A 60 -10.04 2.88 -3.91
N GLY A 61 -9.61 3.13 -2.67
CA GLY A 61 -9.60 4.46 -2.09
C GLY A 61 -10.93 4.98 -1.56
N SER A 62 -11.94 4.10 -1.44
CA SER A 62 -13.16 4.38 -0.70
C SER A 62 -12.86 4.33 0.79
N THR A 63 -13.11 5.43 1.49
CA THR A 63 -12.94 5.52 2.94
C THR A 63 -14.19 6.11 3.55
N ASP A 64 -14.70 5.49 4.61
CA ASP A 64 -15.80 6.02 5.42
C ASP A 64 -15.37 6.30 6.86
N TYR A 65 -16.20 7.05 7.59
CA TYR A 65 -15.96 7.43 8.98
C TYR A 65 -17.03 6.89 9.91
N VAL A 66 -16.56 6.31 11.00
CA VAL A 66 -17.40 5.77 12.06
C VAL A 66 -16.80 6.21 13.40
N ASP A 67 -17.51 7.08 14.10
CA ASP A 67 -17.05 7.76 15.32
C ASP A 67 -16.62 6.80 16.44
N PHE A 68 -17.38 5.73 16.66
CA PHE A 68 -17.09 4.76 17.71
C PHE A 68 -15.86 3.89 17.44
N LEU A 69 -15.24 3.96 16.25
CA LEU A 69 -13.98 3.27 15.97
C LEU A 69 -12.78 3.97 16.60
N GLY A 70 -12.88 5.25 16.97
CA GLY A 70 -11.76 6.01 17.54
C GLY A 70 -10.49 5.90 16.70
N ASN A 71 -9.35 5.53 17.30
CA ASN A 71 -8.09 5.36 16.57
C ASN A 71 -8.02 4.05 15.73
N SER A 72 -9.11 3.31 15.58
CA SER A 72 -9.13 2.06 14.82
C SER A 72 -9.39 2.32 13.34
N ARG A 73 -8.78 1.48 12.49
CA ARG A 73 -9.04 1.40 11.05
C ARG A 73 -9.33 -0.04 10.68
N ASP A 74 -10.49 -0.25 10.08
CA ASP A 74 -10.88 -1.48 9.40
C ASP A 74 -10.67 -1.33 7.90
N SER A 75 -9.87 -2.20 7.31
CA SER A 75 -9.67 -2.30 5.86
C SER A 75 -10.19 -3.63 5.36
N PHE A 76 -11.11 -3.58 4.41
CA PHE A 76 -11.70 -4.74 3.74
C PHE A 76 -11.12 -4.84 2.33
N PHE A 77 -10.61 -6.01 1.97
CA PHE A 77 -10.12 -6.32 0.65
C PHE A 77 -10.87 -7.54 0.12
N TRP A 78 -11.45 -7.40 -1.07
CA TRP A 78 -12.15 -8.48 -1.73
C TRP A 78 -11.53 -8.76 -3.09
N PHE A 79 -11.42 -10.03 -3.43
CA PHE A 79 -10.87 -10.50 -4.69
C PHE A 79 -11.76 -11.59 -5.26
N LYS A 80 -11.98 -11.55 -6.57
CA LYS A 80 -12.60 -12.61 -7.34
C LYS A 80 -11.76 -12.87 -8.57
N GLY A 81 -11.60 -14.14 -8.91
CA GLY A 81 -10.80 -14.50 -10.07
C GLY A 81 -10.79 -15.99 -10.33
N ARG A 82 -9.76 -16.44 -11.05
CA ARG A 82 -9.58 -17.81 -11.51
C ARG A 82 -8.15 -18.30 -11.31
N TYR A 83 -8.00 -19.56 -10.91
CA TYR A 83 -6.71 -20.25 -10.75
C TYR A 83 -6.62 -21.46 -11.70
N PHE A 84 -5.85 -22.49 -11.33
CA PHE A 84 -5.58 -23.69 -12.14
C PHE A 84 -6.82 -24.19 -12.91
N ASN A 85 -6.64 -24.36 -14.22
CA ASN A 85 -7.70 -24.81 -15.14
C ASN A 85 -8.98 -23.94 -15.13
N GLY A 86 -8.85 -22.64 -14.84
CA GLY A 86 -9.96 -21.69 -14.83
C GLY A 86 -10.90 -21.84 -13.63
N ALA A 87 -10.53 -22.63 -12.61
CA ALA A 87 -11.34 -22.80 -11.42
C ALA A 87 -11.55 -21.45 -10.71
N PRO A 88 -12.79 -21.08 -10.35
CA PRO A 88 -13.06 -19.77 -9.75
C PRO A 88 -12.63 -19.73 -8.28
N PHE A 89 -12.26 -18.54 -7.80
CA PHE A 89 -12.07 -18.27 -6.38
C PHE A 89 -12.65 -16.91 -6.00
N THR A 90 -12.97 -16.79 -4.70
CA THR A 90 -13.28 -15.53 -4.03
C THR A 90 -12.50 -15.47 -2.73
N MET A 91 -12.02 -14.30 -2.34
CA MET A 91 -11.26 -14.08 -1.13
C MET A 91 -11.66 -12.78 -0.46
N ASP A 92 -12.02 -12.87 0.82
CA ASP A 92 -12.34 -11.75 1.70
C ASP A 92 -11.25 -11.62 2.77
N VAL A 93 -10.63 -10.45 2.88
CA VAL A 93 -9.61 -10.15 3.88
C VAL A 93 -10.02 -8.92 4.66
N LYS A 94 -10.12 -9.04 5.98
CA LYS A 94 -10.31 -7.91 6.89
C LYS A 94 -9.03 -7.67 7.68
N LEU A 95 -8.56 -6.44 7.69
CA LEU A 95 -7.46 -5.97 8.53
C LEU A 95 -8.00 -4.92 9.49
N ASN A 96 -8.01 -5.24 10.79
CA ASN A 96 -8.28 -4.28 11.87
C ASN A 96 -6.95 -3.84 12.48
N THR A 97 -6.73 -2.54 12.56
CA THR A 97 -5.50 -1.95 13.11
C THR A 97 -5.80 -0.70 13.92
N ALA A 98 -4.91 -0.36 14.86
CA ALA A 98 -4.81 1.02 15.32
C ALA A 98 -4.11 1.85 14.24
N ASP A 99 -4.66 2.99 13.86
CA ASP A 99 -4.17 3.74 12.69
C ASP A 99 -2.86 4.48 12.96
N ALA A 100 -2.76 5.15 14.12
CA ALA A 100 -1.56 5.90 14.52
C ALA A 100 -0.22 5.12 14.39
N PRO A 101 -0.09 3.85 14.82
CA PRO A 101 1.18 3.12 14.71
C PRO A 101 1.48 2.56 13.31
N ASN A 102 0.53 2.58 12.35
CA ASN A 102 0.69 1.90 11.05
C ASN A 102 1.93 2.32 10.26
N ALA A 103 2.38 3.57 10.44
CA ALA A 103 3.58 4.10 9.77
C ALA A 103 4.78 4.27 10.71
N GLY A 104 4.65 3.93 12.00
CA GLY A 104 5.66 4.25 13.02
C GLY A 104 7.02 3.60 12.76
N ALA A 105 7.03 2.30 12.44
CA ALA A 105 8.26 1.57 12.15
C ALA A 105 8.97 2.12 10.91
N VAL A 106 8.24 2.31 9.81
CA VAL A 106 8.78 2.85 8.55
C VAL A 106 9.32 4.27 8.75
N LEU A 107 8.61 5.11 9.52
CA LEU A 107 9.09 6.46 9.84
C LEU A 107 10.40 6.44 10.61
N LEU A 108 10.53 5.56 11.62
CA LEU A 108 11.76 5.41 12.39
C LEU A 108 12.92 4.95 11.50
N ASP A 109 12.68 3.97 10.64
CA ASP A 109 13.69 3.48 9.70
C ASP A 109 14.13 4.56 8.71
N VAL A 110 13.19 5.35 8.17
CA VAL A 110 13.51 6.48 7.28
C VAL A 110 14.36 7.53 8.01
N ILE A 111 14.01 7.91 9.23
CA ILE A 111 14.81 8.86 10.03
C ILE A 111 16.24 8.34 10.21
N ARG A 112 16.39 7.06 10.56
CA ARG A 112 17.71 6.43 10.74
C ARG A 112 18.49 6.34 9.42
N GLY A 113 17.84 5.95 8.33
CA GLY A 113 18.44 5.90 7.00
C GLY A 113 18.91 7.28 6.52
N VAL A 114 18.11 8.33 6.74
CA VAL A 114 18.50 9.71 6.39
C VAL A 114 19.68 10.17 7.24
N LYS A 115 19.76 9.78 8.51
CA LYS A 115 20.95 10.06 9.33
C LYS A 115 22.21 9.39 8.76
N VAL A 116 22.13 8.13 8.33
CA VAL A 116 23.23 7.43 7.65
C VAL A 116 23.62 8.13 6.35
N ALA A 117 22.64 8.57 5.55
CA ALA A 117 22.89 9.33 4.32
C ALA A 117 23.63 10.64 4.61
N SER A 118 23.20 11.37 5.64
CA SER A 118 23.84 12.61 6.10
C SER A 118 25.27 12.38 6.55
N ASP A 119 25.54 11.30 7.29
CA ASP A 119 26.89 10.96 7.75
C ASP A 119 27.84 10.61 6.60
N ARG A 120 27.29 10.13 5.48
CA ARG A 120 28.01 9.85 4.24
C ARG A 120 28.10 11.07 3.30
N GLY A 121 27.59 12.24 3.72
CA GLY A 121 27.59 13.45 2.90
C GLY A 121 26.65 13.39 1.68
N LEU A 122 25.68 12.47 1.67
CA LEU A 122 24.71 12.33 0.60
C LEU A 122 23.56 13.33 0.78
N GLY A 123 23.06 13.87 -0.33
CA GLY A 123 21.93 14.81 -0.37
C GLY A 123 20.97 14.51 -1.52
N GLY A 124 19.80 15.16 -1.51
CA GLY A 124 18.75 14.91 -2.49
C GLY A 124 17.89 13.68 -2.16
N ALA A 125 17.21 13.15 -3.19
CA ALA A 125 16.35 11.97 -3.05
C ALA A 125 17.21 10.69 -3.03
N ILE A 126 17.35 10.08 -1.86
CA ILE A 126 18.13 8.84 -1.71
C ILE A 126 17.27 7.65 -2.11
N ALA A 127 17.50 7.13 -3.33
CA ALA A 127 16.63 6.13 -3.95
C ALA A 127 16.30 4.91 -3.06
N PRO A 128 17.25 4.25 -2.35
CA PRO A 128 16.94 3.14 -1.45
C PRO A 128 15.99 3.50 -0.30
N ILE A 129 16.15 4.70 0.28
CA ILE A 129 15.27 5.20 1.34
C ILE A 129 13.89 5.54 0.78
N CYS A 130 13.87 6.21 -0.39
CA CYS A 130 12.64 6.60 -1.06
C CYS A 130 11.79 5.40 -1.47
N ALA A 131 12.41 4.37 -2.06
CA ALA A 131 11.74 3.16 -2.52
C ALA A 131 11.13 2.36 -1.36
N TYR A 132 11.83 2.26 -0.22
CA TYR A 132 11.34 1.55 0.97
C TYR A 132 10.25 2.32 1.73
N GLY A 133 10.46 3.62 1.94
CA GLY A 133 9.67 4.41 2.90
C GLY A 133 8.37 4.99 2.38
N PHE A 134 8.18 5.09 1.06
CA PHE A 134 7.13 5.93 0.47
C PHE A 134 6.29 5.20 -0.57
N LYS A 135 5.00 5.56 -0.65
CA LYS A 135 4.04 4.95 -1.58
C LYS A 135 4.22 5.36 -3.04
N ARG A 136 4.92 6.47 -3.31
CA ARG A 136 5.16 7.03 -4.66
C ARG A 136 6.60 7.55 -4.77
N PRO A 137 7.60 6.66 -4.76
CA PRO A 137 8.98 7.04 -5.05
C PRO A 137 9.13 7.43 -6.52
N LEU A 138 10.26 8.08 -6.87
CA LEU A 138 10.62 8.38 -8.27
C LEU A 138 10.78 7.10 -9.09
N GLU A 139 11.42 6.09 -8.49
CA GLU A 139 11.56 4.75 -9.04
C GLU A 139 10.84 3.77 -8.11
N ARG A 140 9.75 3.18 -8.59
CA ARG A 140 9.00 2.16 -7.84
C ARG A 140 9.69 0.82 -8.02
N GLN A 141 9.89 0.13 -6.92
CA GLN A 141 10.37 -1.25 -6.90
C GLN A 141 9.43 -2.13 -6.07
N PRO A 142 9.40 -3.45 -6.32
CA PRO A 142 8.73 -4.40 -5.43
C PRO A 142 9.22 -4.23 -3.99
N LEU A 143 8.33 -4.37 -3.01
CA LEU A 143 8.65 -4.10 -1.61
C LEU A 143 9.85 -4.94 -1.10
N ALA A 144 9.96 -6.19 -1.54
CA ALA A 144 11.08 -7.06 -1.18
C ALA A 144 12.42 -6.54 -1.70
N GLU A 145 12.45 -6.00 -2.92
CA GLU A 145 13.64 -5.41 -3.51
C GLU A 145 13.98 -4.06 -2.85
N ALA A 146 12.97 -3.21 -2.65
CA ALA A 146 13.13 -1.95 -1.93
C ALA A 146 13.68 -2.15 -0.51
N TYR A 147 13.19 -3.18 0.20
CA TYR A 147 13.70 -3.54 1.53
C TYR A 147 15.16 -4.02 1.47
N LYS A 148 15.51 -4.84 0.48
CA LYS A 148 16.88 -5.31 0.26
C LYS A 148 17.83 -4.12 0.01
N LEU A 149 17.48 -3.23 -0.92
CA LEU A 149 18.28 -2.04 -1.22
C LEU A 149 18.42 -1.11 -0.01
N PHE A 150 17.35 -0.91 0.75
CA PHE A 150 17.40 -0.12 1.98
C PHE A 150 18.37 -0.74 2.99
N LYS A 151 18.33 -2.06 3.17
CA LYS A 151 19.21 -2.77 4.09
C LYS A 151 20.67 -2.67 3.64
N GLU A 152 20.97 -2.96 2.37
CA GLU A 152 22.31 -2.83 1.79
C GLU A 152 22.82 -1.39 1.95
N PHE A 153 21.97 -0.40 1.70
CA PHE A 153 22.31 1.00 1.91
C PHE A 153 22.68 1.29 3.37
N VAL A 154 21.91 0.83 4.35
CA VAL A 154 22.20 1.08 5.77
C VAL A 154 23.47 0.34 6.22
N GLU A 155 23.71 -0.87 5.75
CA GLU A 155 24.86 -1.70 6.14
C GLU A 155 26.20 -1.19 5.57
N GLY A 156 26.19 -0.53 4.40
CA GLY A 156 27.37 0.12 3.81
C GLY A 156 28.05 -0.72 2.74
#